data_AF-A0A970QDL6-F1
#
_entry.id   AF-A0A970QDL6-F1
#
_cell.length_a   1.000
_cell.length_b   1.000
_cell.length_c   1.000
_cell.angle_alpha   90.00
_cell.angle_beta   90.00
_cell.angle_gamma   90.00
#
_symmetry.space_group_name_H-M   'P 1'
#
loop_
_entity.id
_entity.type
_entity.pdbx_description
1 polymer ?
#
loop_
_entity_poly.entity_id
_entity_poly.type
_entity_poly.pdbx_seq_one_letter_code
_entity_poly.pdbx_strand_id
1 'polypeptide(L)' 'MKDRCPNKKINTSRCTCTYPGCTNHAVCCDCLHMHLANKELPGCCFPAEAEKSYDRSFRAFAKAWKLLSSEAINK' A
#
# COMPACT_ATOMS: atom_id res chain seq x y z
N MET A 1 2.83 -3.32 -19.40
CA MET A 1 3.29 -1.94 -19.14
C MET A 1 4.41 -1.84 -18.09
N LYS A 2 4.82 -2.94 -17.43
CA LYS A 2 5.87 -2.98 -16.40
C LYS A 2 7.24 -2.43 -16.83
N ASP A 3 7.63 -2.66 -18.09
CA ASP A 3 9.01 -2.46 -18.53
C ASP A 3 9.40 -0.99 -18.80
N ARG A 4 8.46 -0.04 -18.77
CA ARG A 4 8.71 1.37 -19.11
C ARG A 4 8.04 2.37 -18.17
N CYS A 5 7.91 2.05 -16.88
CA CYS A 5 7.40 3.03 -15.92
C CYS A 5 8.41 4.19 -15.79
N PRO A 6 8.09 5.42 -16.26
CA PRO A 6 9.04 6.55 -16.23
C PRO A 6 9.39 6.96 -14.79
N ASN A 7 8.49 6.67 -13.85
CA ASN A 7 8.64 7.01 -12.45
C ASN A 7 9.31 5.90 -11.62
N LYS A 8 9.71 4.77 -12.22
CA LYS A 8 10.24 3.61 -11.46
C LYS A 8 11.38 4.02 -10.55
N LYS A 9 12.34 4.81 -11.04
CA LYS A 9 13.49 5.30 -10.25
C LYS A 9 13.06 6.13 -9.03
N ILE A 10 12.08 7.02 -9.18
CA ILE A 10 11.55 7.86 -8.10
C ILE A 10 10.72 7.02 -7.12
N ASN A 11 9.95 6.07 -7.65
CA ASN A 11 9.09 5.21 -6.85
C ASN A 11 9.87 4.19 -6.02
N THR A 12 11.08 3.80 -6.44
CA THR A 12 11.94 2.89 -5.67
C THR A 12 12.21 3.42 -4.27
N SER A 13 12.40 4.73 -4.09
CA SER A 13 12.63 5.31 -2.75
C SER A 13 11.35 5.43 -1.92
N ARG A 14 10.17 5.23 -2.51
CA ARG A 14 8.86 5.27 -1.84
C ARG A 14 8.28 3.88 -1.60
N CYS A 15 8.73 2.90 -2.36
CA CYS A 15 8.26 1.53 -2.27
C CYS A 15 8.81 0.88 -1.00
N THR A 16 7.93 0.57 -0.05
CA THR A 16 8.28 -0.11 1.21
C THR A 16 8.07 -1.63 1.13
N CYS A 17 7.77 -2.18 -0.06
CA CYS A 17 7.50 -3.60 -0.24
C CYS A 17 8.77 -4.44 0.04
N THR A 18 8.72 -5.26 1.09
CA THR A 18 9.81 -6.15 1.50
C THR A 18 9.71 -7.56 0.92
N TYR A 19 8.65 -7.86 0.15
CA TYR A 19 8.47 -9.19 -0.43
C TYR A 19 9.59 -9.52 -1.43
N PRO A 20 10.41 -10.56 -1.17
CA PRO A 20 11.50 -10.94 -2.06
C PRO A 20 10.97 -11.27 -3.46
N GLY A 21 11.59 -10.71 -4.50
CA GLY A 21 11.20 -10.99 -5.88
C GLY A 21 9.89 -10.34 -6.34
N CYS A 22 9.36 -9.34 -5.63
CA CYS A 22 8.16 -8.61 -6.04
C CYS A 22 8.30 -8.07 -7.49
N THR A 23 7.56 -8.67 -8.42
CA THR A 23 7.61 -8.28 -9.85
C THR A 23 7.01 -6.90 -10.12
N ASN A 24 6.26 -6.35 -9.17
CA ASN A 24 5.63 -5.04 -9.22
C ASN A 24 6.40 -3.96 -8.45
N HIS A 25 7.60 -4.28 -7.94
CA HIS A 25 8.37 -3.35 -7.10
C HIS A 25 8.63 -2.02 -7.84
N ALA A 26 8.27 -0.92 -7.19
CA ALA A 26 8.31 0.46 -7.73
C ALA A 26 7.45 0.72 -8.99
N VAL A 27 6.62 -0.24 -9.42
CA VAL A 27 5.65 -0.08 -10.51
C VAL A 27 4.27 0.13 -9.90
N CYS A 28 4.02 1.36 -9.42
CA CYS A 28 2.87 1.67 -8.57
C CYS A 28 1.51 1.28 -9.16
N CYS A 29 1.27 1.48 -10.46
CA CYS A 29 0.00 1.11 -11.10
C CYS A 29 -0.26 -0.40 -10.99
N ASP A 30 0.73 -1.23 -11.32
CA ASP A 30 0.59 -2.69 -11.26
C ASP A 30 0.52 -3.20 -9.80
N CYS A 31 1.27 -2.55 -8.90
CA CYS A 31 1.18 -2.81 -7.45
C CYS A 31 -0.23 -2.53 -6.91
N LEU A 32 -0.80 -1.37 -7.28
CA LEU A 32 -2.17 -0.98 -6.91
C LEU A 32 -3.19 -1.96 -7.48
N HIS A 33 -3.15 -2.27 -8.77
CA HIS A 33 -4.10 -3.24 -9.36
C HIS A 33 -4.09 -4.59 -8.65
N MET A 34 -2.90 -5.09 -8.31
CA MET A 34 -2.75 -6.35 -7.58
C MET A 34 -3.36 -6.28 -6.17
N HIS A 35 -3.05 -5.25 -5.38
CA HIS A 35 -3.61 -5.12 -4.02
C HIS A 35 -5.13 -4.85 -4.03
N LEU A 36 -5.61 -4.01 -4.95
CA LEU A 36 -7.04 -3.71 -5.09
C LEU A 36 -7.86 -4.96 -5.45
N ALA A 37 -7.31 -5.88 -6.25
CA ALA A 37 -7.95 -7.16 -6.52
C ALA A 37 -8.19 -7.99 -5.24
N ASN A 38 -7.35 -7.81 -4.23
CA ASN A 38 -7.46 -8.45 -2.91
C ASN A 38 -8.20 -7.57 -1.88
N LYS A 39 -8.78 -6.43 -2.30
CA LYS A 39 -9.41 -5.43 -1.42
C LYS A 39 -8.43 -4.84 -0.37
N GLU A 40 -7.18 -4.67 -0.78
CA GLU A 40 -6.10 -4.10 0.01
C GLU A 40 -5.50 -2.86 -0.65
N LEU A 41 -4.69 -2.12 0.11
CA LEU A 41 -3.77 -1.11 -0.41
C LEU A 41 -2.30 -1.56 -0.24
N PRO A 42 -1.37 -1.08 -1.08
CA PRO A 42 0.05 -1.34 -0.87
C PRO A 42 0.56 -0.81 0.48
N GLY A 43 1.54 -1.48 1.08
CA GLY A 43 2.11 -1.06 2.36
C GLY A 43 2.70 0.36 2.38
N CYS A 44 3.10 0.89 1.23
CA CYS A 44 3.57 2.28 1.12
C CYS A 44 2.46 3.33 1.29
N CYS A 45 1.19 2.91 1.35
CA CYS A 45 0.05 3.78 1.67
C CYS A 45 -0.18 3.95 3.18
N PHE A 46 0.56 3.23 4.03
CA PHE A 46 0.38 3.20 5.47
C PHE A 46 1.53 3.90 6.19
N PRO A 47 1.28 4.59 7.31
CA PRO A 47 2.33 4.99 8.25
C PRO A 47 3.14 3.76 8.71
N ALA A 48 4.42 3.94 9.03
CA ALA A 48 5.32 2.84 9.38
C ALA A 48 4.82 2.02 10.58
N GLU A 49 4.21 2.68 11.56
CA GLU A 49 3.65 2.05 12.76
C GLU A 49 2.43 1.18 12.42
N ALA A 50 1.60 1.61 11.46
CA ALA A 50 0.43 0.86 11.03
C ALA A 50 0.82 -0.34 10.16
N GLU A 51 1.78 -0.18 9.23
CA GLU A 51 2.23 -1.24 8.33
C GLU A 51 2.86 -2.43 9.09
N LYS A 52 3.40 -2.22 10.30
CA LYS A 52 3.90 -3.30 11.16
C LYS A 52 2.85 -4.35 11.52
N SER A 53 1.56 -4.00 11.45
CA SER A 53 0.46 -4.94 11.68
C SER A 53 0.19 -5.85 10.48
N TYR A 54 0.71 -5.51 9.29
CA TYR A 54 0.43 -6.15 8.00
C TYR A 54 -1.05 -6.18 7.60
N ASP A 55 -1.95 -5.53 8.35
CA ASP A 55 -3.35 -5.33 7.95
C ASP A 55 -3.42 -4.22 6.91
N ARG A 56 -3.45 -4.63 5.65
CA ARG A 56 -3.53 -3.74 4.48
C ARG A 56 -4.95 -3.49 4.00
N SER A 57 -5.95 -3.81 4.82
CA SER A 57 -7.35 -3.56 4.49
C SER A 57 -7.65 -2.06 4.40
N PHE A 58 -8.70 -1.71 3.66
CA PHE A 58 -9.19 -0.32 3.61
C PHE A 58 -9.61 0.23 4.99
N ARG A 59 -10.08 -0.64 5.88
CA ARG A 59 -10.45 -0.24 7.26
C ARG A 59 -9.20 0.14 8.05
N ALA A 60 -8.14 -0.66 7.97
CA ALA A 60 -6.86 -0.33 8.58
C ALA A 60 -6.27 0.98 8.01
N PHE A 61 -6.38 1.18 6.69
CA PHE A 61 -5.96 2.44 6.05
C PHE A 61 -6.73 3.64 6.62
N ALA A 62 -8.06 3.55 6.63
CA ALA A 62 -8.91 4.63 7.14
C ALA A 62 -8.66 4.91 8.62
N LYS A 63 -8.41 3.88 9.44
CA LYS A 63 -8.02 4.02 10.84
C LYS A 63 -6.65 4.68 11.00
N ALA A 64 -5.65 4.23 10.24
CA ALA A 64 -4.28 4.75 10.31
C ALA A 64 -4.21 6.25 9.98
N TRP A 65 -5.06 6.71 9.06
CA TRP A 65 -5.16 8.11 8.65
C TRP A 65 -6.28 8.90 9.37
N LYS A 66 -6.94 8.30 10.37
CA LYS A 66 -8.03 8.93 11.14
C LYS A 66 -9.15 9.50 10.24
N LEU A 67 -9.50 8.77 9.18
CA LEU A 67 -10.55 9.13 8.23
C LEU A 67 -11.95 8.68 8.68
N LEU A 68 -12.03 7.84 9.71
CA LEU A 68 -13.27 7.35 10.29
C LEU A 68 -13.72 8.23 11.46
N SER A 69 -15.04 8.35 11.66
CA SER A 69 -15.58 8.94 12.89
C SER A 69 -15.19 8.12 14.12
N SER A 70 -15.28 8.73 15.30
CA SER A 70 -14.99 8.07 16.57
C SER A 70 -15.82 6.79 16.79
N GLU A 71 -17.07 6.73 16.30
CA GLU A 71 -17.88 5.51 16.41
C GLU A 71 -17.42 4.40 15.45
N ALA A 72 -16.90 4.74 14.27
CA ALA A 72 -16.52 3.77 13.24
C ALA A 72 -15.15 3.11 13.49
N ILE A 73 -14.28 3.70 14.32
CA ILE A 73 -12.95 3.15 14.65
C ILE A 73 -13.05 1.90 15.55
N ASN A 74 -14.08 1.82 16.39
CA ASN A 74 -14.22 0.80 17.44
C ASN A 74 -15.16 -0.37 17.06
N LYS A 75 -15.76 -0.32 15.87
CA LYS A 75 -16.65 -1.36 15.34
C LYS A 75 -15.94 -2.15 14.26
#